data_AF-A0A3D0MWM4-F1
#
_entry.id   AF-A0A3D0MWM4-F1
#
_cell.length_a   1.000
_cell.length_b   1.000
_cell.length_c   1.000
_cell.angle_alpha   90.00
_cell.angle_beta   90.00
_cell.angle_gamma   90.00
#
_symmetry.space_group_name_H-M   'P 1'
#
loop_
_entity.id
_entity.type
_entity.pdbx_description
1 polymer ?
#
loop_
_entity_poly.entity_id
_entity_poly.type
_entity_poly.pdbx_seq_one_letter_code
_entity_poly.pdbx_strand_id
1 'polypeptide(L)'
;MQIKENIFTKIARFIKYNKLFTIFIIIFSLLLSLYLFGDKGLIDRVKLESDKTKLENSLKEEQQKTESLQKELNEIKTSEYKLESVAREKYGLTKEGEKIYKVLTDTIKNNE
;
A
#
# COMPACT_ATOMS: atom_id res chain seq x y z
N MET A 1 -47.21 30.54 -18.05
CA MET A 1 -46.46 30.80 -16.80
C MET A 1 -46.70 29.61 -15.87
N GLN A 2 -45.89 28.55 -16.02
CA GLN A 2 -46.06 27.32 -15.23
C GLN A 2 -45.31 27.52 -13.93
N ILE A 3 -46.06 27.75 -12.85
CA ILE A 3 -45.52 27.85 -11.50
C ILE A 3 -44.93 26.48 -11.18
N LYS A 4 -43.60 26.43 -11.18
CA LYS A 4 -42.82 25.27 -10.76
C LYS A 4 -43.14 25.05 -9.28
N GLU A 5 -44.09 24.19 -8.96
CA GLU A 5 -44.32 23.75 -7.58
C GLU A 5 -43.00 23.15 -7.10
N ASN A 6 -42.27 23.92 -6.28
CA ASN A 6 -40.99 23.51 -5.76
C ASN A 6 -41.20 22.29 -4.88
N ILE A 7 -40.62 21.16 -5.27
CA ILE A 7 -40.59 19.88 -4.55
C ILE A 7 -40.36 20.08 -3.04
N PHE A 8 -39.52 21.07 -2.70
CA PHE A 8 -39.22 21.47 -1.33
C PHE A 8 -40.44 21.90 -0.50
N THR A 9 -41.39 22.63 -1.07
CA THR A 9 -42.59 23.07 -0.34
C THR A 9 -43.55 21.91 -0.07
N LYS A 10 -43.60 20.94 -1.00
CA LYS A 10 -44.37 19.70 -0.83
C LYS A 10 -43.78 18.82 0.27
N ILE A 11 -42.45 18.69 0.30
CA ILE A 11 -41.71 17.99 1.36
C ILE A 11 -41.94 18.66 2.72
N ALA A 12 -41.83 19.99 2.79
CA ALA A 12 -42.05 20.74 4.03
C ALA A 12 -43.48 20.59 4.59
N ARG A 13 -44.50 20.60 3.73
CA ARG A 13 -45.89 20.30 4.15
C ARG A 13 -46.00 18.87 4.67
N PHE A 14 -45.41 17.89 3.96
CA PHE A 14 -45.47 16.49 4.37
C PHE A 14 -44.81 16.24 5.74
N ILE A 15 -43.66 16.87 6.00
CA ILE A 15 -42.97 16.84 7.31
C ILE A 15 -43.86 17.46 8.41
N LYS A 16 -44.56 18.56 8.10
CA LYS A 16 -45.43 19.24 9.08
C LYS A 16 -46.64 18.40 9.49
N TYR A 17 -47.27 17.70 8.55
CA TYR A 17 -48.47 16.89 8.79
C TYR A 17 -48.14 15.50 9.36
N ASN A 18 -47.00 14.90 8.99
CA ASN A 18 -46.66 13.52 9.35
C ASN A 18 -45.44 13.44 10.28
N LYS A 19 -45.43 14.20 11.38
CA LYS A 19 -44.28 14.30 12.30
C LYS A 19 -43.75 12.95 12.79
N LEU A 20 -44.64 12.01 13.15
CA LEU A 20 -44.24 10.67 13.61
C LEU A 20 -43.51 9.86 12.53
N PHE A 21 -43.98 9.93 11.29
CA PHE A 21 -43.35 9.25 10.16
C PHE A 21 -41.98 9.84 9.83
N THR A 22 -41.84 11.17 9.93
CA THR A 22 -40.55 11.84 9.79
C THR A 22 -39.56 11.44 10.89
N ILE A 23 -40.00 11.40 12.16
CA ILE A 23 -39.17 10.90 13.27
C ILE A 23 -38.73 9.46 13.01
N PHE A 24 -39.65 8.61 12.55
CA PHE A 24 -39.34 7.20 12.25
C PHE A 24 -38.29 7.07 11.14
N ILE A 25 -38.43 7.83 10.05
CA ILE A 25 -37.43 7.86 8.96
C ILE A 25 -36.06 8.31 9.47
N ILE A 26 -36.01 9.34 10.32
CA ILE A 26 -34.74 9.85 10.86
C ILE A 26 -34.06 8.79 11.72
N ILE A 27 -34.80 8.15 12.63
CA ILE A 27 -34.28 7.09 13.50
C ILE A 27 -33.84 5.88 12.66
N PHE A 28 -34.66 5.48 11.70
CA PHE A 28 -34.33 4.36 10.81
C PHE A 28 -33.08 4.64 9.98
N SER A 29 -32.95 5.84 9.42
CA SER A 29 -31.74 6.25 8.69
C SER A 29 -30.50 6.27 9.57
N LEU A 30 -30.64 6.69 10.84
CA LEU A 30 -29.53 6.68 11.79
C LEU A 30 -29.08 5.25 12.10
N LEU A 31 -30.03 4.34 12.36
CA LEU A 31 -29.75 2.92 12.59
C LEU A 31 -29.12 2.27 11.36
N LEU A 32 -29.61 2.57 10.16
CA LEU A 32 -29.06 2.06 8.91
C LEU A 32 -27.63 2.57 8.70
N SER A 33 -27.37 3.85 9.00
CA SER A 33 -26.02 4.41 8.93
C SER A 33 -25.07 3.74 9.92
N LEU A 34 -25.51 3.48 11.16
CA LEU A 34 -24.70 2.74 12.14
C LEU A 34 -24.48 1.28 11.74
N TYR A 35 -25.43 0.66 11.05
CA TYR A 35 -25.28 -0.70 10.55
C TYR A 35 -24.32 -0.80 9.35
N LEU A 36 -24.36 0.20 8.47
CA LEU A 36 -23.51 0.24 7.28
C LEU A 36 -22.09 0.73 7.57
N PHE A 37 -21.95 1.75 8.43
CA PHE A 37 -20.68 2.44 8.73
C PHE A 37 -20.18 2.25 10.17
N GLY A 38 -20.86 1.48 11.02
CA GLY A 38 -20.33 1.12 12.34
C GLY A 38 -19.11 0.20 12.23
N ASP A 39 -18.35 0.05 13.32
CA ASP A 39 -17.08 -0.71 13.47
C ASP A 39 -17.04 -2.16 12.93
N LYS A 40 -18.17 -2.68 12.43
CA LYS A 40 -18.34 -4.01 11.84
C LYS A 40 -19.27 -3.98 10.62
N GLY A 41 -19.33 -2.85 9.92
CA GLY A 41 -20.18 -2.67 8.76
C GLY A 41 -19.79 -3.59 7.62
N LEU A 42 -20.67 -3.72 6.62
CA LEU A 42 -20.39 -4.51 5.42
C LEU A 42 -19.13 -4.02 4.68
N ILE A 43 -18.82 -2.73 4.80
CA ILE A 43 -17.63 -2.09 4.21
C ILE A 43 -16.34 -2.60 4.87
N ASP A 44 -16.35 -2.79 6.19
CA ASP A 44 -15.17 -3.27 6.92
C ASP A 44 -14.78 -4.68 6.50
N ARG A 45 -15.76 -5.53 6.16
CA ARG A 45 -15.48 -6.88 5.69
C ARG A 45 -14.70 -6.88 4.37
N VAL A 46 -15.08 -6.01 3.44
CA VAL A 46 -14.39 -5.87 2.15
C VAL A 46 -12.99 -5.29 2.35
N LYS A 47 -12.86 -4.31 3.24
CA LYS A 47 -11.56 -3.73 3.57
C LYS A 47 -10.63 -4.74 4.25
N LEU A 48 -11.14 -5.51 5.20
CA LEU A 48 -10.38 -6.57 5.87
C LEU A 48 -9.89 -7.63 4.88
N GLU A 49 -10.75 -8.06 3.95
CA GLU A 49 -10.34 -9.06 2.96
C GLU A 49 -9.24 -8.49 2.05
N SER A 50 -9.37 -7.23 1.63
CA SER A 50 -8.33 -6.55 0.85
C SER A 50 -7.01 -6.42 1.61
N ASP A 51 -7.06 -6.03 2.88
CA ASP A 51 -5.87 -5.87 3.71
C ASP A 51 -5.21 -7.22 3.99
N LYS A 52 -6.00 -8.28 4.18
CA LYS A 52 -5.51 -9.65 4.29
C LYS A 52 -4.79 -10.08 3.02
N THR A 53 -5.40 -9.90 1.84
CA THR A 53 -4.76 -10.25 0.56
C THR A 53 -3.46 -9.47 0.34
N LYS A 54 -3.41 -8.18 0.69
CA LYS A 54 -2.18 -7.39 0.61
C LYS A 54 -1.10 -7.95 1.52
N LEU A 55 -1.45 -8.28 2.77
CA LEU A 55 -0.50 -8.83 3.73
C LEU A 55 0.04 -10.19 3.28
N GLU A 56 -0.82 -11.06 2.74
CA GLU A 56 -0.44 -12.36 2.17
C GLU A 56 0.50 -12.20 0.97
N ASN A 57 0.24 -11.23 0.08
CA ASN A 57 1.14 -10.95 -1.04
C ASN A 57 2.49 -10.44 -0.57
N SER A 58 2.52 -9.50 0.38
CA SER A 58 3.78 -9.02 0.96
C SER A 58 4.56 -10.12 1.67
N LEU A 59 3.87 -11.02 2.38
CA LEU A 59 4.51 -12.19 3.00
C LEU A 59 5.18 -13.07 1.94
N LYS A 60 4.47 -13.34 0.83
CA LYS A 60 4.98 -14.16 -0.26
C LYS A 60 6.20 -13.53 -0.94
N GLU A 61 6.16 -12.22 -1.17
CA GLU A 61 7.31 -11.49 -1.74
C GLU A 61 8.53 -11.56 -0.82
N GLU A 62 8.36 -11.37 0.49
CA GLU A 62 9.46 -11.46 1.45
C GLU A 62 10.00 -12.89 1.60
N GLN A 63 9.14 -13.90 1.52
CA GLN A 63 9.57 -15.30 1.48
C GLN A 63 10.43 -15.59 0.25
N GLN A 64 10.00 -15.13 -0.94
CA GLN A 64 10.77 -15.30 -2.18
C GLN A 64 12.13 -14.58 -2.11
N LYS A 65 12.17 -13.36 -1.54
CA LYS A 65 13.43 -12.66 -1.30
C LYS A 65 14.33 -13.47 -0.37
N THR A 66 13.78 -13.97 0.73
CA THR A 66 14.53 -14.79 1.71
C THR A 66 15.12 -16.03 1.05
N GLU A 67 14.34 -16.77 0.26
CA GLU A 67 14.82 -17.95 -0.47
C GLU A 67 15.93 -17.59 -1.46
N SER A 68 15.76 -16.51 -2.22
CA SER A 68 16.76 -16.06 -3.19
C SER A 68 18.08 -15.65 -2.52
N LEU A 69 18.01 -14.94 -1.38
CA LEU A 69 19.16 -14.52 -0.60
C LEU A 69 19.87 -15.71 0.05
N GLN A 70 19.11 -16.68 0.57
CA GLN A 70 19.69 -17.92 1.10
C GLN A 70 20.41 -18.70 0.01
N LYS A 71 19.85 -18.75 -1.21
CA LYS A 71 20.51 -19.39 -2.35
C LYS A 71 21.81 -18.65 -2.72
N GLU A 72 21.79 -17.32 -2.84
CA GLU A 72 23.00 -16.52 -3.09
C GLU A 72 24.06 -16.78 -2.01
N LEU A 73 23.65 -16.77 -0.74
CA LEU A 73 24.53 -16.99 0.40
C LEU A 73 25.15 -18.40 0.39
N ASN A 74 24.37 -19.43 0.05
CA ASN A 74 24.89 -20.78 -0.12
C ASN A 74 25.89 -20.87 -1.28
N GLU A 75 25.59 -20.24 -2.42
CA GLU A 75 26.50 -20.23 -3.57
C GLU A 75 27.82 -19.51 -3.25
N ILE A 76 27.78 -18.41 -2.49
CA ILE A 76 28.97 -17.70 -1.99
C ILE A 76 29.77 -18.58 -1.04
N LYS A 77 29.12 -19.27 -0.09
CA LYS A 77 29.81 -20.11 0.90
C LYS A 77 30.45 -21.36 0.30
N THR A 78 29.84 -21.92 -0.74
CA THR A 78 30.27 -23.22 -1.29
C THR A 78 31.31 -23.06 -2.41
N SER A 79 31.42 -21.88 -3.02
CA SER A 79 32.36 -21.61 -4.12
C SER A 79 33.36 -20.52 -3.75
N GLU A 80 34.64 -20.89 -3.70
CA GLU A 80 35.75 -19.95 -3.43
C GLU A 80 35.81 -18.81 -4.48
N TYR A 81 35.59 -19.15 -5.76
CA TYR A 81 35.52 -18.17 -6.84
C TYR A 81 34.42 -17.14 -6.59
N LYS A 82 33.23 -17.58 -6.19
CA LYS A 82 32.08 -16.69 -5.99
C LYS A 82 32.25 -15.80 -4.76
N LEU A 83 32.87 -16.33 -3.70
CA LEU A 83 33.29 -15.54 -2.55
C LEU A 83 34.31 -14.47 -2.92
N GLU A 84 35.32 -14.82 -3.72
CA GLU A 84 36.35 -13.88 -4.16
C GLU A 84 35.77 -12.78 -5.06
N SER A 85 34.91 -13.13 -6.02
CA SER A 85 34.20 -12.15 -6.86
C SER A 85 33.38 -11.19 -6.02
N VAL A 86 32.60 -11.68 -5.05
CA VAL A 86 31.81 -10.81 -4.16
C VAL A 86 32.70 -9.91 -3.30
N ALA A 87 33.81 -10.44 -2.76
CA ALA A 87 34.77 -9.66 -1.97
C ALA A 87 35.39 -8.52 -2.79
N ARG A 88 35.78 -8.78 -4.04
CA ARG A 88 36.40 -7.80 -4.94
C ARG A 88 35.37 -6.79 -5.48
N GLU A 89 34.21 -7.26 -5.94
CA GLU A 89 33.21 -6.41 -6.62
C GLU A 89 32.35 -5.61 -5.65
N LYS A 90 31.79 -6.25 -4.61
CA LYS A 90 30.91 -5.57 -3.65
C LYS A 90 31.68 -4.80 -2.58
N TYR A 91 32.83 -5.30 -2.15
CA TYR A 91 33.56 -4.75 -1.00
C TYR A 91 34.94 -4.15 -1.36
N GLY A 92 35.42 -4.32 -2.60
CA GLY A 92 36.72 -3.79 -3.01
C GLY A 92 37.91 -4.42 -2.27
N LEU A 93 37.74 -5.61 -1.69
CA LEU A 93 38.77 -6.29 -0.92
C LEU A 93 39.86 -6.85 -1.86
N THR A 94 41.10 -6.80 -1.38
CA THR A 94 42.28 -7.29 -2.10
C THR A 94 43.14 -8.13 -1.15
N LYS A 95 43.87 -9.11 -1.70
CA LYS A 95 44.84 -9.88 -0.91
C LYS A 95 46.07 -9.03 -0.60
N GLU A 96 46.81 -9.42 0.43
CA GLU A 96 48.08 -8.75 0.76
C GLU A 96 49.03 -8.79 -0.45
N GLY A 97 49.61 -7.63 -0.78
CA GLY A 97 50.53 -7.47 -1.92
C GLY A 97 49.89 -7.10 -3.26
N GLU A 98 48.56 -7.05 -3.37
CA GLU A 98 47.86 -6.61 -4.59
C GLU A 98 47.80 -5.07 -4.70
N LYS A 99 47.91 -4.53 -5.92
CA LYS A 99 47.82 -3.09 -6.21
C LYS A 99 46.46 -2.74 -6.82
N ILE A 100 45.76 -1.76 -6.25
CA ILE A 100 44.48 -1.25 -6.75
C ILE A 100 44.74 -0.11 -7.74
N TYR A 101 44.21 -0.23 -8.96
CA TYR A 101 44.18 0.85 -9.94
C TYR A 101 42.77 1.44 -10.01
N LYS A 102 42.59 2.69 -9.57
CA LYS A 102 41.35 3.44 -9.77
C LYS A 102 41.50 4.31 -11.02
N VAL A 103 40.62 4.13 -11.99
CA VAL A 103 40.58 5.00 -13.18
C VAL A 103 39.89 6.29 -12.78
N LEU A 104 40.65 7.37 -12.61
CA LEU A 104 40.10 8.71 -12.49
C LEU A 104 39.76 9.19 -13.90
N THR A 105 38.47 9.18 -14.24
CA THR A 105 38.00 9.88 -15.43
C THR A 105 37.81 11.33 -15.01
N ASP A 106 38.70 12.21 -15.45
CA ASP A 106 38.46 13.65 -15.36
C ASP A 106 37.24 13.94 -16.22
N THR A 107 36.08 14.06 -15.57
CA THR A 107 34.92 14.66 -16.20
C THR A 107 35.32 16.09 -16.53
N ILE A 108 35.65 16.32 -17.81
CA ILE A 108 35.92 17.65 -18.34
C ILE A 108 34.69 18.50 -17.98
N LYS A 109 34.88 19.34 -16.96
CA LYS A 109 33.90 20.29 -16.48
C LYS A 109 33.89 21.39 -17.54
N ASN A 110 33.06 21.21 -18.58
CA ASN A 110 32.72 22.27 -19.51
C ASN A 110 31.90 23.29 -18.71
N ASN A 111 32.60 24.26 -18.15
CA ASN A 111 32.01 25.48 -17.62
C ASN A 111 31.84 26.47 -18.79
N GLU A 112 30.74 27.22 -18.71
CA GLU A 112 30.32 28.38 -19.52
C GLU A 112 29.51 28.08 -20.78
#